data_AF-A0A6G2D7J8-F1
#
_entry.id   AF-A0A6G2D7J8-F1
#
_cell.length_a   1.000
_cell.length_b   1.000
_cell.length_c   1.000
_cell.angle_alpha   90.00
_cell.angle_beta   90.00
_cell.angle_gamma   90.00
#
_symmetry.space_group_name_H-M   'P 1'
#
loop_
_entity.id
_entity.type
_entity.pdbx_description
1 polymer ?
#
loop_
_entity_poly.entity_id
_entity_poly.type
_entity_poly.pdbx_seq_one_letter_code
_entity_poly.pdbx_strand_id
1 'polypeptide(L)'
;MMNNKVTKVELKKVFKRSFMYGSSWNYERMQNLGFLYTILPVLKKLYPDKDSASPAMKRHLEFFNTHQTAAPFILGVTSAMEEQEGNEGAASITGIKVGLMGPLAGLGDSLFWLTLVPICFSIGASYSKDGGALGIFIALIS
;
A
#
# COMPACT_ATOMS: atom_id res chain seq x y z
N MET A 1 8.62 -28.31 5.59
CA MET A 1 8.41 -26.87 5.31
C MET A 1 7.68 -26.78 3.98
N MET A 2 6.41 -26.37 3.97
CA MET A 2 5.61 -26.32 2.73
C MET A 2 6.18 -25.24 1.81
N ASN A 3 6.50 -25.65 0.58
CA ASN A 3 7.27 -24.90 -0.42
C ASN A 3 6.42 -23.83 -1.13
N ASN A 4 5.61 -23.07 -0.39
CA ASN A 4 4.62 -22.12 -0.93
C ASN A 4 5.23 -20.73 -1.17
N LYS A 5 6.32 -20.66 -1.94
CA LYS A 5 6.98 -19.39 -2.26
C LYS A 5 6.05 -18.41 -2.99
N VAL A 6 6.15 -17.12 -2.68
CA VAL A 6 5.34 -16.10 -3.34
C VAL A 6 5.81 -15.99 -4.80
N THR A 7 4.86 -16.08 -5.72
CA THR A 7 5.12 -16.03 -7.16
C THR A 7 4.76 -14.67 -7.73
N LYS A 8 5.33 -14.34 -8.91
CA LYS A 8 4.99 -13.13 -9.68
C LYS A 8 3.47 -12.98 -9.92
N VAL A 9 2.74 -14.09 -9.99
CA VAL A 9 1.27 -14.09 -10.12
C VAL A 9 0.60 -13.39 -8.95
N GLU A 10 1.02 -13.67 -7.72
CA GLU A 10 0.43 -13.08 -6.52
C GLU A 10 0.84 -11.62 -6.38
N LEU A 11 2.11 -11.30 -6.65
CA LEU A 11 2.58 -9.91 -6.66
C LEU A 11 1.84 -9.04 -7.70
N LYS A 12 1.53 -9.59 -8.89
CA LYS A 12 0.69 -8.89 -9.87
C LYS A 12 -0.73 -8.66 -9.36
N LYS A 13 -1.31 -9.61 -8.62
CA LYS A 13 -2.63 -9.42 -7.98
C LYS A 13 -2.57 -8.36 -6.88
N VAL A 14 -1.52 -8.37 -6.05
CA VAL A 14 -1.26 -7.34 -5.02
C VAL A 14 -1.16 -5.97 -5.68
N PHE A 15 -0.35 -5.84 -6.74
CA PHE A 15 -0.23 -4.58 -7.50
C PHE A 15 -1.56 -4.11 -8.11
N LYS A 16 -2.35 -5.02 -8.70
CA LYS A 16 -3.67 -4.63 -9.22
C LYS A 16 -4.62 -4.20 -8.11
N ARG A 17 -4.56 -4.83 -6.94
CA ARG A 17 -5.40 -4.50 -5.78
C ARG A 17 -4.95 -3.23 -5.07
N SER A 18 -3.68 -2.84 -5.16
CA SER A 18 -3.19 -1.61 -4.52
C SER A 18 -3.82 -0.35 -5.09
N PHE A 19 -4.35 -0.37 -6.32
CA PHE A 19 -5.15 0.74 -6.84
C PHE A 19 -6.45 0.99 -6.06
N MET A 20 -6.99 -0.04 -5.39
CA MET A 20 -8.16 0.07 -4.52
C MET A 20 -7.78 0.17 -3.02
N TYR A 21 -6.50 0.37 -2.71
CA TYR A 21 -6.00 0.43 -1.34
C TYR A 21 -6.68 1.54 -0.52
N GLY A 22 -6.92 2.71 -1.14
CA GLY A 22 -7.55 3.85 -0.48
C GLY A 22 -9.06 3.72 -0.26
N SER A 23 -9.72 2.69 -0.81
CA SER A 23 -11.19 2.61 -0.85
C SER A 23 -11.84 2.30 0.51
N SER A 24 -11.07 1.84 1.51
CA SER A 24 -11.61 1.39 2.80
C SER A 24 -11.09 2.20 3.99
N TRP A 25 -10.88 3.51 3.78
CA TRP A 25 -10.41 4.38 4.84
C TRP A 25 -11.47 4.55 5.93
N ASN A 26 -11.10 4.37 7.20
CA ASN A 26 -12.00 4.52 8.35
C ASN A 26 -11.29 5.19 9.53
N TYR A 27 -12.04 5.88 10.40
CA TYR A 27 -11.44 6.61 11.52
C TYR A 27 -10.88 5.71 12.62
N GLU A 28 -11.38 4.47 12.77
CA GLU A 28 -10.95 3.57 13.84
C GLU A 28 -9.53 3.03 13.57
N ARG A 29 -9.24 2.63 12.33
CA ARG A 29 -8.01 1.90 11.96
C ARG A 29 -7.41 2.32 10.62
N MET A 30 -7.88 3.43 10.05
CA MET A 30 -7.38 4.07 8.82
C MET A 30 -7.47 3.14 7.61
N GLN A 31 -6.33 2.68 7.06
CA GLN A 31 -6.26 1.94 5.79
C GLN A 31 -5.98 0.44 5.97
N ASN A 32 -6.13 -0.08 7.19
CA ASN A 32 -5.86 -1.48 7.52
C ASN A 32 -6.65 -2.49 6.66
N LEU A 33 -7.93 -2.23 6.38
CA LEU A 33 -8.80 -3.09 5.57
C LEU A 33 -8.32 -3.15 4.12
N GLY A 34 -7.86 -2.02 3.60
CA GLY A 34 -7.31 -1.89 2.24
C GLY A 34 -5.98 -2.62 2.14
N PHE A 35 -5.17 -2.54 3.19
CA PHE A 35 -3.95 -3.32 3.33
C PHE A 35 -4.23 -4.83 3.29
N LEU A 36 -5.16 -5.30 4.14
CA LEU A 36 -5.55 -6.71 4.20
C LEU A 36 -6.08 -7.20 2.85
N TYR A 37 -6.99 -6.45 2.21
CA TYR A 37 -7.54 -6.80 0.91
C TYR A 37 -6.44 -6.97 -0.15
N THR A 38 -5.45 -6.08 -0.12
CA THR A 38 -4.35 -6.04 -1.09
C THR A 38 -3.39 -7.21 -0.92
N ILE A 39 -3.00 -7.53 0.32
CA ILE A 39 -2.07 -8.64 0.62
C ILE A 39 -2.74 -10.03 0.65
N LEU A 40 -4.08 -10.09 0.68
CA LEU A 40 -4.85 -11.33 0.79
C LEU A 40 -4.43 -12.47 -0.18
N PRO A 41 -4.07 -12.23 -1.46
CA PRO A 41 -3.60 -13.30 -2.35
C PRO A 41 -2.31 -13.98 -1.85
N VAL A 42 -1.41 -13.21 -1.24
CA VAL A 42 -0.17 -13.72 -0.62
C VAL A 42 -0.51 -14.56 0.59
N LEU A 43 -1.33 -14.03 1.51
CA LEU A 43 -1.73 -14.74 2.73
C LEU A 43 -2.44 -16.05 2.42
N LYS A 44 -3.35 -16.08 1.44
CA LYS A 44 -4.05 -17.31 1.03
C LYS A 44 -3.12 -18.38 0.47
N LYS A 45 -1.98 -17.98 -0.10
CA LYS A 45 -0.99 -18.93 -0.62
C LYS A 45 -0.09 -19.47 0.48
N LEU A 46 0.35 -18.61 1.40
CA LEU A 46 1.22 -18.97 2.51
C LEU A 46 0.47 -19.76 3.60
N TYR A 47 -0.81 -19.46 3.80
CA TYR A 47 -1.67 -20.03 4.84
C TYR A 47 -2.92 -20.67 4.23
N PRO A 48 -2.85 -21.92 3.74
CA PRO A 48 -4.00 -22.62 3.18
C PRO A 48 -5.04 -23.01 4.25
N ASP A 49 -4.60 -23.24 5.50
CA ASP A 49 -5.45 -23.65 6.60
C ASP A 49 -6.05 -22.45 7.34
N LYS A 50 -7.29 -22.59 7.80
CA LYS A 50 -8.00 -21.53 8.53
C LYS A 50 -7.28 -21.12 9.83
N ASP A 51 -6.71 -22.11 10.52
CA ASP A 51 -6.07 -21.89 11.82
C ASP A 51 -4.76 -21.10 11.69
N SER A 52 -4.04 -21.26 10.57
CA SER A 52 -2.82 -20.50 10.29
C SER A 52 -3.12 -19.16 9.60
N ALA A 53 -4.19 -19.06 8.82
CA ALA A 53 -4.60 -17.84 8.13
C ALA A 53 -5.24 -16.80 9.07
N SER A 54 -6.01 -17.24 10.06
CA SER A 54 -6.67 -16.36 11.03
C SER A 54 -5.72 -15.42 11.77
N PRO A 55 -4.63 -15.88 12.43
CA PRO A 55 -3.68 -14.98 13.07
C PRO A 55 -2.98 -14.07 12.05
N ALA A 56 -2.73 -14.57 10.84
CA ALA A 56 -2.12 -13.79 9.77
C ALA A 56 -2.97 -12.62 9.29
N MET A 57 -4.27 -12.84 9.12
CA MET A 57 -5.18 -11.76 8.73
C MET A 57 -5.37 -10.76 9.87
N LYS A 58 -5.43 -11.23 11.13
CA LYS A 58 -5.62 -10.35 12.30
C LYS A 58 -4.48 -9.35 12.48
N ARG A 59 -3.20 -9.73 12.33
CA ARG A 59 -2.09 -8.77 12.41
C ARG A 59 -2.17 -7.69 11.33
N HIS A 60 -2.70 -8.01 10.15
CA HIS A 60 -2.87 -7.02 9.09
C HIS A 60 -4.06 -6.08 9.27
N LEU A 61 -4.95 -6.38 10.24
CA LEU A 61 -6.05 -5.52 10.68
C LEU A 61 -5.67 -4.56 11.81
N GLU A 62 -4.42 -4.56 12.24
CA GLU A 62 -3.88 -3.51 13.12
C GLU A 62 -3.85 -2.16 12.42
N PHE A 63 -3.76 -1.09 13.20
CA PHE A 63 -3.72 0.28 12.69
C PHE A 63 -2.61 0.43 11.64
N PHE A 64 -2.97 0.98 10.49
CA PHE A 64 -2.01 1.25 9.43
C PHE A 64 -2.47 2.44 8.59
N ASN A 65 -1.61 3.45 8.46
CA ASN A 65 -1.89 4.64 7.69
C ASN A 65 -0.61 5.13 7.01
N THR A 66 -0.59 5.15 5.68
CA THR A 66 0.56 5.62 4.92
C THR A 66 0.10 6.29 3.63
N HIS A 67 1.02 6.99 2.97
CA HIS A 67 0.71 7.58 1.68
C HIS A 67 0.45 6.50 0.62
N GLN A 68 -0.60 6.66 -0.18
CA GLN A 68 -1.11 5.66 -1.10
C GLN A 68 -0.06 5.20 -2.12
N THR A 69 0.84 6.10 -2.55
CA THR A 69 1.93 5.75 -3.48
C THR A 69 3.06 4.97 -2.81
N ALA A 70 3.21 5.06 -1.49
CA ALA A 70 4.23 4.34 -0.73
C ALA A 70 3.72 2.99 -0.18
N ALA A 71 2.40 2.80 -0.10
CA ALA A 71 1.79 1.55 0.35
C ALA A 71 2.25 0.29 -0.42
N PRO A 72 2.41 0.30 -1.77
CA PRO A 72 2.88 -0.87 -2.52
C PRO A 72 4.28 -1.35 -2.09
N PHE A 73 5.16 -0.43 -1.69
CA PHE A 73 6.49 -0.79 -1.20
C PHE A 73 6.39 -1.56 0.13
N ILE A 74 5.61 -1.04 1.08
CA ILE A 74 5.38 -1.70 2.38
C ILE A 74 4.73 -3.06 2.17
N LEU A 75 3.72 -3.16 1.29
CA LEU A 75 3.08 -4.42 0.92
C LEU A 75 4.06 -5.45 0.36
N GLY A 76 5.02 -5.01 -0.47
CA GLY A 76 6.07 -5.87 -1.00
C GLY A 76 7.00 -6.41 0.08
N VAL A 77 7.49 -5.54 0.96
CA VAL A 77 8.35 -5.92 2.10
C VAL A 77 7.60 -6.86 3.04
N THR A 78 6.38 -6.51 3.43
CA THR A 78 5.53 -7.36 4.27
C THR A 78 5.27 -8.72 3.62
N SER A 79 5.01 -8.79 2.31
CA SER A 79 4.82 -10.06 1.60
C SER A 79 6.07 -10.95 1.65
N ALA A 80 7.27 -10.37 1.57
CA ALA A 80 8.52 -11.10 1.67
C ALA A 80 8.78 -11.60 3.10
N MET A 81 8.48 -10.78 4.11
CA MET A 81 8.60 -11.14 5.51
C MET A 81 7.63 -12.27 5.89
N GLU A 82 6.40 -12.21 5.38
CA GLU A 82 5.40 -13.29 5.53
C GLU A 82 5.88 -14.61 4.93
N GLU A 83 6.60 -14.57 3.80
CA GLU A 83 7.19 -15.76 3.19
C GLU A 83 8.36 -16.32 4.01
N GLN A 84 9.19 -15.46 4.61
CA GLN A 84 10.39 -15.87 5.33
C GLN A 84 10.14 -16.34 6.76
N GLU A 85 9.37 -15.56 7.54
CA GLU A 85 9.19 -15.83 8.98
C GLU A 85 7.82 -16.41 9.31
N GLY A 86 6.83 -16.23 8.44
CA GLY A 86 5.48 -16.74 8.64
C GLY A 86 4.85 -16.27 9.96
N ASN A 87 4.09 -17.16 10.62
CA ASN A 87 3.42 -16.82 11.87
C ASN A 87 4.38 -16.72 13.08
N GLU A 88 5.56 -17.32 13.01
CA GLU A 88 6.57 -17.25 14.08
C GLU A 88 7.20 -15.85 14.16
N GLY A 89 7.30 -15.16 13.02
CA GLY A 89 7.80 -13.79 12.91
C GLY A 89 6.77 -12.67 13.07
N ALA A 90 5.61 -12.93 13.66
CA ALA A 90 4.50 -11.97 13.69
C ALA A 90 4.93 -10.59 14.25
N ALA A 91 5.74 -10.58 15.31
CA ALA A 91 6.24 -9.34 15.92
C ALA A 91 7.19 -8.57 14.97
N SER A 92 8.07 -9.26 14.25
CA SER A 92 8.97 -8.65 13.26
C SER A 92 8.20 -8.05 12.09
N ILE A 93 7.19 -8.78 11.59
CA ILE A 93 6.34 -8.36 10.47
C ILE A 93 5.58 -7.08 10.84
N THR A 94 4.91 -7.07 12.00
CA THR A 94 4.21 -5.88 12.51
C THR A 94 5.20 -4.74 12.77
N GLY A 95 6.36 -5.04 13.38
CA GLY A 95 7.39 -4.05 13.68
C GLY A 95 7.91 -3.33 12.43
N ILE A 96 8.22 -4.06 11.36
CA ILE A 96 8.64 -3.47 10.08
C ILE A 96 7.51 -2.67 9.44
N LYS A 97 6.27 -3.19 9.45
CA LYS A 97 5.11 -2.50 8.90
C LYS A 97 4.87 -1.15 9.58
N VAL A 98 4.91 -1.12 10.92
CA VAL A 98 4.75 0.11 11.73
C VAL A 98 5.96 1.03 11.57
N GLY A 99 7.17 0.48 11.56
CA GLY A 99 8.41 1.25 11.40
C GLY A 99 8.51 1.96 10.05
N LEU A 100 8.02 1.33 8.98
CA LEU A 100 7.98 1.92 7.64
C LEU A 100 6.80 2.88 7.44
N MET A 101 5.74 2.74 8.23
CA MET A 101 4.52 3.54 8.12
C MET A 101 4.80 5.04 8.18
N GLY A 102 5.51 5.50 9.22
CA GLY A 102 5.77 6.92 9.48
C GLY A 102 6.69 7.59 8.44
N PRO A 103 7.91 7.08 8.20
CA PRO A 103 8.84 7.67 7.25
C PRO A 103 8.29 7.74 5.82
N LEU A 104 7.59 6.69 5.38
CA LEU A 104 7.02 6.65 4.02
C LEU A 104 5.74 7.47 3.89
N ALA A 105 4.96 7.64 4.97
CA ALA A 105 3.88 8.61 4.99
C ALA A 105 4.42 10.03 4.79
N GLY A 106 5.39 10.45 5.63
CA GLY A 106 5.97 11.80 5.55
C GLY A 106 6.67 12.08 4.21
N LEU A 107 7.39 11.09 3.66
CA LEU A 107 8.00 11.20 2.34
C LEU A 107 6.93 11.35 1.24
N GLY A 108 5.91 10.50 1.26
CA GLY A 108 4.83 10.53 0.29
C GLY A 108 4.06 11.85 0.32
N ASP A 109 3.70 12.32 1.51
CA ASP A 109 2.98 13.58 1.69
C ASP A 109 3.80 14.78 1.21
N SER A 110 5.09 14.81 1.52
CA SER A 110 5.98 15.90 1.10
C SER A 110 6.20 15.93 -0.41
N LEU A 111 6.40 14.76 -1.03
CA LEU A 111 6.69 14.68 -2.46
C LEU A 111 5.44 14.87 -3.33
N PHE A 112 4.33 14.23 -2.99
CA PHE A 112 3.14 14.26 -3.83
C PHE A 112 2.24 15.44 -3.49
N TRP A 113 1.79 15.54 -2.23
CA TRP A 113 0.83 16.57 -1.83
C TRP A 113 1.43 17.97 -1.73
N LEU A 114 2.68 18.10 -1.26
CA LEU A 114 3.31 19.41 -1.08
C LEU A 114 4.15 19.88 -2.29
N THR A 115 4.62 18.95 -3.13
CA THR A 115 5.54 19.29 -4.23
C THR A 115 4.90 19.05 -5.60
N LEU A 116 4.61 17.79 -5.94
CA LEU A 116 4.18 17.43 -7.30
C LEU A 116 2.82 18.04 -7.66
N VAL A 117 1.80 17.84 -6.81
CA VAL A 117 0.45 18.34 -7.06
C VAL A 117 0.44 19.87 -7.19
N PRO A 118 1.00 20.67 -6.26
CA PRO A 118 1.00 22.12 -6.41
C PRO A 118 1.76 22.61 -7.64
N ILE A 119 2.88 21.98 -8.01
CA ILE A 119 3.64 22.34 -9.22
C ILE A 119 2.81 22.05 -10.48
N CYS A 120 2.26 20.84 -10.60
CA CYS A 120 1.45 20.45 -11.76
C CYS A 120 0.19 21.32 -11.89
N PHE A 121 -0.50 21.61 -10.78
CA PHE A 121 -1.66 22.50 -10.78
C PHE A 121 -1.29 23.95 -11.09
N SER A 122 -0.16 24.46 -10.59
CA SER A 122 0.32 25.82 -10.86
C SER A 122 0.67 26.02 -12.35
N ILE A 123 1.38 25.05 -12.93
CA ILE A 123 1.72 25.04 -14.37
C ILE A 123 0.43 24.89 -15.19
N GLY A 124 -0.43 23.94 -14.84
CA GLY A 124 -1.70 23.70 -15.53
C GLY A 124 -2.64 24.90 -15.51
N ALA A 125 -2.75 25.59 -14.37
CA ALA A 125 -3.51 26.83 -14.23
C ALA A 125 -2.93 27.97 -15.09
N SER A 126 -1.61 28.10 -15.13
CA SER A 126 -0.92 29.11 -15.95
C SER A 126 -1.22 28.91 -17.44
N TYR A 127 -1.15 27.68 -17.94
CA TYR A 127 -1.46 27.36 -19.34
C TYR A 127 -2.96 27.44 -19.67
N SER A 128 -3.84 27.12 -18.70
CA SER A 128 -5.30 27.20 -18.91
C SER A 128 -5.79 28.63 -19.00
N LYS A 129 -5.08 29.60 -18.39
CA LYS A 129 -5.39 31.03 -18.47
C LYS A 129 -5.36 31.54 -19.91
N ASP A 130 -4.50 30.97 -20.75
CA ASP A 130 -4.37 31.32 -22.17
C ASP A 130 -5.33 30.53 -23.09
N GLY A 131 -6.30 29.81 -22.51
CA GLY A 131 -7.35 29.09 -23.26
C GLY A 131 -6.96 27.68 -23.74
N GLY A 132 -5.78 27.17 -23.36
CA GLY A 132 -5.28 25.87 -23.78
C GLY A 132 -5.84 24.71 -22.94
N ALA A 133 -6.56 23.77 -23.57
CA ALA A 133 -6.99 22.51 -22.94
C ALA A 133 -5.82 21.64 -22.42
N LEU A 134 -4.59 21.91 -22.88
CA LEU A 134 -3.35 21.31 -22.40
C LEU A 134 -3.12 21.49 -20.89
N GLY A 135 -3.59 22.60 -20.31
CA GLY A 135 -3.44 22.84 -18.86
C GLY A 135 -4.19 21.81 -18.00
N ILE A 136 -5.31 21.28 -18.49
CA ILE A 136 -6.08 20.21 -17.82
C ILE A 136 -5.29 18.90 -17.84
N PHE A 137 -4.64 18.57 -18.96
CA PHE A 137 -3.82 17.36 -19.06
C PHE A 137 -2.58 17.42 -18.15
N ILE A 138 -1.95 18.59 -18.03
CA ILE A 138 -0.81 18.79 -17.12
C ILE A 138 -1.23 18.66 -15.65
N ALA A 139 -2.40 19.18 -15.29
CA ALA A 139 -2.94 19.02 -13.94
C ALA A 139 -3.35 17.57 -13.62
N LEU A 140 -3.69 16.76 -14.63
CA LEU A 140 -4.06 15.34 -14.46
C LEU A 140 -2.86 14.38 -14.43
N ILE A 141 -1.65 14.84 -14.74
CA ILE A 141 -0.43 14.01 -14.72
C ILE A 141 0.11 13.80 -13.30
N SER A 142 -0.20 14.69 -12.36
CA SER A 142 0.12 14.50 -10.93
C SER A 142 -0.73 13.42 -10.29
#